data_AF-A0A4P7XF15-F1
#
_entry.id   AF-A0A4P7XF15-F1
#
_cell.length_a   1.000
_cell.length_b   1.000
_cell.length_c   1.000
_cell.angle_alpha   90.00
_cell.angle_beta   90.00
_cell.angle_gamma   90.00
#
_symmetry.space_group_name_H-M   'P 1'
#
loop_
_entity.id
_entity.type
_entity.pdbx_description
1 polymer ?
#
loop_
_entity_poly.entity_id
_entity_poly.type
_entity_poly.pdbx_seq_one_letter_code
_entity_poly.pdbx_strand_id
1 'polypeptide(L)'
;MAQVSAIPAEGLRRLSTEQLLVVFGGMEAPAMEEMDGEYAAELLRQPSLFAAISGAVSVSNPLMPWLCKAFRPVDAGTGRGYNTFRIFGRVVQRYPMQTLIAPSRFDGKPAYQLVYRAYQSLCGDIHMVDEVRRAAPGVYLGIGTWGYTERQRQVPLPFMLEGPKARYRGDVGRRRAGFVVNQELKKTAY
;
A
#
# COMPACT_ATOMS: atom_id res chain seq x y z
N MET A 1 10.93 -24.24 4.02
CA MET A 1 11.13 -22.80 3.76
C MET A 1 11.47 -22.15 5.10
N ALA A 2 12.58 -21.43 5.19
CA ALA A 2 12.95 -20.76 6.44
C ALA A 2 11.90 -19.66 6.72
N GLN A 3 11.28 -19.71 7.90
CA GLN A 3 10.41 -18.66 8.38
C GLN A 3 11.27 -17.41 8.56
N VAL A 4 11.00 -16.34 7.80
CA VAL A 4 11.69 -15.06 8.02
C VAL A 4 11.34 -14.62 9.44
N SER A 5 12.36 -14.37 10.25
CA SER A 5 12.16 -13.84 11.60
C SER A 5 11.39 -12.51 11.53
N ALA A 6 10.56 -12.25 12.54
CA ALA A 6 9.80 -11.00 12.61
C ALA A 6 10.75 -9.80 12.52
N ILE A 7 10.51 -8.88 11.59
CA ILE A 7 11.31 -7.67 11.38
C ILE A 7 10.54 -6.49 12.00
N PRO A 8 11.01 -5.92 13.12
CA PRO A 8 10.36 -4.77 13.73
C PRO A 8 10.52 -3.52 12.87
N ALA A 9 9.72 -2.49 13.16
CA ALA A 9 9.69 -1.24 12.41
C ALA A 9 11.08 -0.59 12.25
N GLU A 10 11.88 -0.56 13.31
CA GLU A 10 13.26 -0.05 13.28
C GLU A 10 14.17 -0.85 12.33
N GLY A 11 13.94 -2.16 12.22
CA GLY A 11 14.62 -3.03 11.29
C GLY A 11 14.33 -2.65 9.84
N LEU A 12 13.06 -2.43 9.50
CA LEU A 12 12.65 -2.01 8.16
C LEU A 12 13.26 -0.66 7.74
N ARG A 13 13.32 0.31 8.66
CA ARG A 13 13.89 1.65 8.41
C ARG A 13 15.37 1.63 7.99
N ARG A 14 16.11 0.60 8.37
CA ARG A 14 17.56 0.46 8.05
C ARG A 14 17.83 -0.17 6.68
N LEU A 15 16.84 -0.80 6.06
CA LEU A 15 17.04 -1.57 4.84
C LEU A 15 17.02 -0.66 3.59
N SER A 16 17.80 -1.05 2.59
CA SER A 16 17.70 -0.49 1.24
C SER A 16 16.42 -0.96 0.54
N THR A 17 16.03 -0.30 -0.55
CA THR A 17 14.88 -0.72 -1.37
C THR A 17 14.99 -2.16 -1.85
N GLU A 18 16.19 -2.57 -2.28
CA GLU A 18 16.48 -3.93 -2.74
C GLU A 18 16.37 -4.92 -1.59
N GLN A 19 16.92 -4.59 -0.42
CA GLN A 19 16.79 -5.43 0.77
C GLN A 19 15.34 -5.55 1.23
N LEU A 20 14.56 -4.46 1.15
CA LEU A 20 13.13 -4.45 1.45
C LEU A 20 12.36 -5.39 0.51
N LEU A 21 12.65 -5.37 -0.79
CA LEU A 21 12.06 -6.32 -1.74
C LEU A 21 12.44 -7.77 -1.44
N VAL A 22 13.70 -8.03 -1.07
CA VAL A 22 14.16 -9.39 -0.71
C VAL A 22 13.40 -9.90 0.50
N VAL A 23 13.29 -9.12 1.58
CA VAL A 23 12.57 -9.57 2.78
C VAL A 23 11.06 -9.65 2.55
N PHE A 24 10.49 -8.76 1.74
CA PHE A 24 9.08 -8.80 1.35
C PHE A 24 8.72 -10.16 0.72
N GLY A 25 9.60 -10.69 -0.14
CA GLY A 25 9.42 -12.00 -0.79
C GLY A 25 9.33 -13.20 0.17
N GLY A 26 9.78 -13.04 1.42
CA GLY A 26 9.71 -14.06 2.47
C GLY A 26 8.59 -13.88 3.49
N MET A 27 7.82 -12.78 3.40
CA MET A 27 6.73 -12.47 4.34
C MET A 27 5.38 -13.08 3.91
N GLU A 28 4.44 -13.12 4.84
CA GLU A 28 3.05 -13.55 4.61
C GLU A 28 2.13 -12.34 4.38
N ALA A 29 1.06 -12.53 3.59
CA ALA A 29 -0.02 -11.56 3.53
C ALA A 29 -0.79 -11.54 4.87
N PRO A 30 -1.16 -10.36 5.41
CA PRO A 30 -2.09 -10.30 6.53
C PRO A 30 -3.48 -10.82 6.10
N ALA A 31 -4.25 -11.32 7.07
CA ALA A 31 -5.66 -11.63 6.84
C ALA A 31 -6.48 -10.36 6.57
N MET A 32 -7.66 -10.48 5.96
CA MET A 32 -8.51 -9.31 5.70
C MET A 32 -8.90 -8.64 7.02
N GLU A 33 -9.34 -9.42 8.00
CA GLU A 33 -9.79 -8.98 9.32
C GLU A 33 -8.65 -8.38 10.16
N GLU A 34 -7.42 -8.84 9.96
CA GLU A 34 -6.23 -8.30 10.62
C GLU A 34 -5.96 -6.84 10.26
N MET A 35 -6.44 -6.40 9.08
CA MET A 35 -6.22 -5.06 8.55
C MET A 35 -7.31 -4.04 8.94
N ASP A 36 -8.32 -4.40 9.75
CA ASP A 36 -9.41 -3.47 10.10
C ASP A 36 -8.94 -2.33 11.03
N GLY A 37 -8.92 -1.10 10.49
CA GLY A 37 -8.53 0.11 11.23
C GLY A 37 -7.62 1.07 10.46
N GLU A 38 -7.13 2.10 11.15
CA GLU A 38 -6.16 3.08 10.61
C GLU A 38 -4.74 2.75 11.07
N TYR A 39 -3.78 2.74 10.16
CA TYR A 39 -2.38 2.40 10.39
C TYR A 39 -1.51 3.60 10.05
N ALA A 40 -0.67 4.02 10.99
CA ALA A 40 0.30 5.08 10.75
C ALA A 40 1.20 4.67 9.58
N ALA A 41 1.38 5.57 8.63
CA ALA A 41 2.08 5.29 7.39
C ALA A 41 3.39 6.09 7.32
N GLU A 42 4.46 5.43 6.90
CA GLU A 42 5.79 6.03 6.76
C GLU A 42 6.39 5.59 5.43
N LEU A 43 6.95 6.51 4.65
CA LEU A 43 7.77 6.13 3.50
C LEU A 43 9.11 5.59 3.99
N LEU A 44 9.51 4.43 3.47
CA LEU A 44 10.84 3.88 3.72
C LEU A 44 11.83 4.40 2.67
N ARG A 45 13.03 3.84 2.62
CA ARG A 45 14.03 4.21 1.60
C ARG A 45 13.48 3.95 0.19
N GLN A 46 13.60 4.97 -0.68
CA GLN A 46 13.07 4.96 -2.04
C GLN A 46 14.16 4.55 -3.06
N PRO A 47 13.82 3.97 -4.23
CA PRO A 47 14.78 3.43 -5.21
C PRO A 47 15.61 4.49 -5.93
N SER A 48 15.17 5.75 -5.93
CA SER A 48 15.89 6.83 -6.60
C SER A 48 15.52 8.18 -5.99
N LEU A 49 16.35 9.19 -6.25
CA LEU A 49 16.07 10.57 -5.85
C LEU A 49 14.80 11.12 -6.51
N PHE A 50 14.50 10.72 -7.76
CA PHE A 50 13.25 11.09 -8.44
C PHE A 50 12.02 10.43 -7.77
N ALA A 51 12.13 9.17 -7.35
CA ALA A 51 11.09 8.50 -6.57
C ALA A 51 10.92 9.15 -5.18
N ALA A 52 12.02 9.56 -4.54
CA ALA A 52 12.00 10.29 -3.29
C ALA A 52 11.34 11.66 -3.42
N ILE A 53 11.64 12.41 -4.50
CA ILE A 53 11.05 13.73 -4.78
C ILE A 53 9.56 13.61 -5.12
N SER A 54 9.15 12.67 -5.99
CA SER A 54 7.74 12.47 -6.33
C SER A 54 6.92 11.93 -5.15
N GLY A 55 7.50 11.04 -4.33
CA GLY A 55 6.96 10.62 -3.03
C GLY A 55 6.84 11.80 -2.07
N ALA A 56 7.86 12.65 -1.95
CA ALA A 56 7.82 13.82 -1.08
C ALA A 56 6.78 14.86 -1.52
N VAL A 57 6.60 15.10 -2.82
CA VAL A 57 5.58 16.04 -3.33
C VAL A 57 4.16 15.49 -3.13
N SER A 58 3.96 14.18 -3.25
CA SER A 58 2.63 13.55 -3.16
C SER A 58 2.22 13.16 -1.73
N VAL A 59 3.20 12.94 -0.85
CA VAL A 59 3.05 12.23 0.43
C VAL A 59 3.73 12.97 1.60
N SER A 60 4.87 13.62 1.36
CA SER A 60 5.60 14.43 2.36
C SER A 60 5.46 15.94 2.14
N ASN A 61 4.34 16.38 1.54
CA ASN A 61 4.04 17.79 1.41
C ASN A 61 3.83 18.38 2.82
N PRO A 62 4.64 19.36 3.28
CA PRO A 62 4.50 19.94 4.63
C PRO A 62 3.10 20.53 4.91
N LEU A 63 2.38 20.92 3.86
CA LEU A 63 1.00 21.43 3.94
C LEU A 63 -0.06 20.32 3.91
N MET A 64 0.33 19.10 3.52
CA MET A 64 -0.53 17.93 3.41
C MET A 64 0.20 16.63 3.82
N PRO A 65 0.72 16.52 5.05
CA PRO A 65 1.45 15.33 5.44
C PRO A 65 0.52 14.12 5.38
N TRP A 66 1.01 13.07 4.73
CA TRP A 66 0.40 11.75 4.80
C TRP A 66 0.50 11.21 6.22
N LEU A 67 -0.61 10.68 6.74
CA LEU A 67 -0.70 10.24 8.12
C LEU A 67 -0.85 8.73 8.21
N CYS A 68 -1.90 8.20 7.56
CA CYS A 68 -2.29 6.81 7.71
C CYS A 68 -2.82 6.23 6.39
N LYS A 69 -2.80 4.90 6.30
CA LYS A 69 -3.73 4.14 5.48
C LYS A 69 -4.78 3.51 6.39
N ALA A 70 -6.02 3.45 5.95
CA ALA A 70 -7.10 2.83 6.71
C ALA A 70 -7.80 1.78 5.87
N PHE A 71 -8.23 0.69 6.52
CA PHE A 71 -8.91 -0.41 5.84
C PHE A 71 -10.12 -0.91 6.64
N ARG A 72 -11.04 -1.52 5.90
CA ARG A 72 -12.23 -2.19 6.42
C ARG A 72 -12.53 -3.42 5.56
N PRO A 73 -12.61 -4.63 6.15
CA PRO A 73 -13.15 -5.80 5.47
C PRO A 73 -14.59 -5.57 5.00
N VAL A 74 -14.92 -6.02 3.80
CA VAL A 74 -16.30 -6.05 3.29
C VAL A 74 -16.83 -7.48 3.37
N ASP A 75 -16.00 -8.43 2.98
CA ASP A 75 -16.23 -9.87 3.06
C ASP A 75 -14.88 -10.58 3.24
N ALA A 76 -14.88 -11.92 3.20
CA ALA A 76 -13.69 -12.74 3.40
C ALA A 76 -12.59 -12.53 2.34
N GLY A 77 -12.93 -12.01 1.16
CA GLY A 77 -11.99 -11.84 0.03
C GLY A 77 -11.73 -10.39 -0.36
N THR A 78 -12.58 -9.45 0.06
CA THR A 78 -12.50 -8.05 -0.37
C THR A 78 -12.75 -7.06 0.75
N GLY A 79 -12.21 -5.86 0.57
CA GLY A 79 -12.34 -4.77 1.51
C GLY A 79 -12.29 -3.41 0.83
N ARG A 80 -12.28 -2.38 1.68
CA ARG A 80 -12.14 -0.97 1.28
C ARG A 80 -11.03 -0.34 2.08
N GLY A 81 -10.47 0.73 1.52
CA GLY A 81 -9.56 1.58 2.25
C GLY A 81 -9.52 3.00 1.72
N TYR A 82 -8.81 3.85 2.43
CA TYR A 82 -8.41 5.18 2.00
C TYR A 82 -7.09 5.58 2.66
N ASN A 83 -6.49 6.67 2.19
CA ASN A 83 -5.36 7.34 2.85
C ASN A 83 -5.88 8.55 3.62
N THR A 84 -5.19 8.94 4.69
CA THR A 84 -5.48 10.18 5.43
C THR A 84 -4.34 11.16 5.35
N PHE A 85 -4.70 12.45 5.31
CA PHE A 85 -3.77 13.56 5.23
C PHE A 85 -4.19 14.63 6.24
N ARG A 86 -3.23 15.42 6.73
CA ARG A 86 -3.55 16.64 7.50
C ARG A 86 -3.60 17.84 6.56
N ILE A 87 -4.75 18.48 6.40
CA ILE A 87 -4.89 19.71 5.61
C ILE A 87 -5.47 20.79 6.50
N PHE A 88 -4.77 21.92 6.67
CA PHE A 88 -5.17 23.04 7.54
C PHE A 88 -5.61 22.58 8.95
N GLY A 89 -4.83 21.67 9.55
CA GLY A 89 -5.11 21.14 10.90
C GLY A 89 -6.20 20.06 10.98
N ARG A 90 -6.91 19.76 9.88
CA ARG A 90 -7.96 18.74 9.83
C ARG A 90 -7.45 17.46 9.19
N VAL A 91 -7.89 16.31 9.71
CA VAL A 91 -7.66 15.01 9.06
C VAL A 91 -8.70 14.82 7.97
N VAL A 92 -8.25 14.57 6.75
CA VAL A 92 -9.13 14.32 5.59
C VAL A 92 -8.84 12.95 4.98
N GLN A 93 -9.88 12.27 4.52
CA GLN A 93 -9.79 11.00 3.82
C GLN A 93 -9.67 11.24 2.30
N ARG A 94 -8.67 10.65 1.65
CA ARG A 94 -8.44 10.74 0.19
C ARG A 94 -7.97 9.40 -0.36
N TYR A 95 -7.92 9.30 -1.68
CA TYR A 95 -7.41 8.13 -2.41
C TYR A 95 -8.07 6.81 -1.94
N PRO A 96 -9.40 6.70 -2.13
CA PRO A 96 -10.14 5.46 -1.89
C PRO A 96 -9.58 4.32 -2.73
N MET A 97 -9.55 3.12 -2.14
CA MET A 97 -9.01 1.92 -2.77
C MET A 97 -9.88 0.70 -2.46
N GLN A 98 -9.91 -0.26 -3.38
CA GLN A 98 -10.43 -1.59 -3.13
C GLN A 98 -9.28 -2.42 -2.55
N THR A 99 -9.55 -3.24 -1.55
CA THR A 99 -8.56 -4.17 -1.01
C THR A 99 -8.96 -5.62 -1.23
N LEU A 100 -7.97 -6.49 -1.37
CA LEU A 100 -8.12 -7.93 -1.57
C LEU A 100 -6.78 -8.63 -1.37
N ILE A 101 -6.80 -9.94 -1.13
CA ILE A 101 -5.59 -10.77 -1.20
C ILE A 101 -5.43 -11.31 -2.62
N ALA A 102 -4.28 -11.08 -3.24
CA ALA A 102 -3.99 -11.54 -4.59
C ALA A 102 -2.49 -11.78 -4.80
N PRO A 103 -2.07 -12.55 -5.83
CA PRO A 103 -0.66 -12.77 -6.15
C PRO A 103 0.11 -11.46 -6.34
N SER A 104 1.24 -11.33 -5.65
CA SER A 104 2.17 -10.20 -5.76
C SER A 104 2.81 -10.17 -7.14
N ARG A 105 3.05 -8.96 -7.68
CA ARG A 105 3.74 -8.83 -8.98
C ARG A 105 5.21 -9.23 -8.90
N PHE A 106 5.82 -9.09 -7.72
CA PHE A 106 7.25 -9.30 -7.52
C PHE A 106 7.62 -10.78 -7.41
N ASP A 107 6.75 -11.60 -6.82
CA ASP A 107 7.07 -13.00 -6.52
C ASP A 107 5.91 -13.99 -6.74
N GLY A 108 4.71 -13.51 -7.06
CA GLY A 108 3.53 -14.35 -7.28
C GLY A 108 2.91 -14.95 -6.02
N LYS A 109 3.48 -14.72 -4.84
CA LYS A 109 2.91 -15.19 -3.57
C LYS A 109 1.80 -14.24 -3.11
N PRO A 110 0.88 -14.66 -2.22
CA PRO A 110 -0.18 -13.77 -1.73
C PRO A 110 0.35 -12.46 -1.14
N ALA A 111 -0.32 -11.36 -1.44
CA ALA A 111 -0.12 -10.05 -0.80
C ALA A 111 -1.48 -9.37 -0.60
N TYR A 112 -1.60 -8.56 0.45
CA TYR A 112 -2.77 -7.72 0.67
C TYR A 112 -2.65 -6.49 -0.25
N GLN A 113 -3.47 -6.45 -1.29
CA GLN A 113 -3.35 -5.45 -2.36
C GLN A 113 -4.32 -4.29 -2.18
N LEU A 114 -3.86 -3.09 -2.49
CA LEU A 114 -4.64 -1.85 -2.49
C LEU A 114 -4.75 -1.38 -3.94
N VAL A 115 -5.93 -1.48 -4.53
CA VAL A 115 -6.17 -1.15 -5.94
C VAL A 115 -6.94 0.15 -6.04
N TYR A 116 -6.23 1.24 -6.35
CA TYR A 116 -6.78 2.60 -6.37
C TYR A 116 -7.67 2.86 -7.58
N ARG A 117 -7.41 2.18 -8.70
CA ARG A 117 -8.18 2.35 -9.95
C ARG A 117 -9.66 1.98 -9.81
N ALA A 118 -10.03 1.21 -8.78
CA ALA A 118 -11.42 0.92 -8.47
C ALA A 118 -12.27 2.19 -8.23
N TYR A 119 -11.63 3.33 -7.92
CA TYR A 119 -12.29 4.59 -7.63
C TYR A 119 -11.78 5.76 -8.51
N GLN A 120 -12.61 6.78 -8.63
CA GLN A 120 -12.26 8.06 -9.27
C GLN A 120 -11.34 8.85 -8.33
N SER A 121 -10.05 8.86 -8.62
CA SER A 121 -9.02 9.58 -7.86
C SER A 121 -7.72 9.66 -8.66
N LEU A 122 -6.83 10.61 -8.31
CA LEU A 122 -5.51 10.74 -8.94
C LEU A 122 -4.69 9.44 -8.87
N CYS A 123 -4.65 8.76 -7.71
CA CYS A 123 -4.00 7.46 -7.57
C CYS A 123 -4.62 6.39 -8.49
N GLY A 124 -5.93 6.47 -8.72
CA GLY A 124 -6.62 5.59 -9.66
C GLY A 124 -6.33 5.89 -11.13
N ASP A 125 -6.09 7.17 -11.48
CA ASP A 125 -5.74 7.60 -12.83
C ASP A 125 -4.32 7.17 -13.23
N ILE A 126 -3.39 7.17 -12.27
CA ILE A 126 -1.99 6.74 -12.49
C ILE A 126 -1.75 5.24 -12.30
N HIS A 127 -2.81 4.43 -12.20
CA HIS A 127 -2.74 2.98 -12.00
C HIS A 127 -1.92 2.55 -10.77
N MET A 128 -2.08 3.29 -9.66
CA MET A 128 -1.40 2.96 -8.42
C MET A 128 -1.94 1.64 -7.85
N VAL A 129 -1.02 0.78 -7.44
CA VAL A 129 -1.28 -0.44 -6.67
C VAL A 129 -0.23 -0.55 -5.58
N ASP A 130 -0.68 -0.77 -4.36
CA ASP A 130 0.22 -1.14 -3.25
C ASP A 130 0.03 -2.61 -2.88
N GLU A 131 1.11 -3.26 -2.48
CA GLU A 131 1.13 -4.64 -1.98
C GLU A 131 1.67 -4.66 -0.56
N VAL A 132 0.95 -5.27 0.39
CA VAL A 132 1.29 -5.26 1.82
C VAL A 132 1.48 -6.69 2.34
N ARG A 133 2.52 -6.87 3.17
CA ARG A 133 2.80 -8.10 3.91
C ARG A 133 3.21 -7.82 5.35
N ARG A 134 2.98 -8.79 6.22
CA ARG A 134 3.27 -8.71 7.66
C ARG A 134 4.76 -8.91 7.91
N ALA A 135 5.39 -7.89 8.49
CA ALA A 135 6.79 -7.94 8.89
C ALA A 135 6.95 -8.39 10.35
N ALA A 136 6.06 -7.92 11.24
CA ALA A 136 5.96 -8.33 12.64
C ALA A 136 4.51 -8.04 13.13
N PRO A 137 4.10 -8.51 14.32
CA PRO A 137 2.80 -8.14 14.88
C PRO A 137 2.62 -6.61 14.92
N GLY A 138 1.60 -6.11 14.22
CA GLY A 138 1.30 -4.68 14.13
C GLY A 138 2.24 -3.85 13.24
N VAL A 139 3.18 -4.49 12.53
CA VAL A 139 4.13 -3.85 11.60
C VAL A 139 4.05 -4.53 10.24
N TYR A 140 3.80 -3.73 9.21
CA TYR A 140 3.61 -4.23 7.84
C TYR A 140 4.53 -3.49 6.88
N LEU A 141 5.12 -4.25 5.95
CA LEU A 141 5.89 -3.72 4.84
C LEU A 141 4.97 -3.62 3.61
N GLY A 142 4.93 -2.44 3.03
CA GLY A 142 4.20 -2.16 1.81
C GLY A 142 5.14 -1.80 0.67
N ILE A 143 4.81 -2.25 -0.54
CA ILE A 143 5.48 -1.86 -1.79
C ILE A 143 4.44 -1.24 -2.71
N GLY A 144 4.54 0.08 -2.90
CA GLY A 144 3.74 0.81 -3.86
C GLY A 144 4.31 0.72 -5.26
N THR A 145 3.45 0.82 -6.26
CA THR A 145 3.82 0.97 -7.68
C THR A 145 2.79 1.86 -8.36
N TRP A 146 3.18 2.55 -9.42
CA TRP A 146 2.26 3.27 -10.30
C TRP A 146 2.91 3.41 -11.67
N GLY A 147 2.10 3.77 -12.67
CA GLY A 147 2.60 4.01 -14.02
C GLY A 147 1.65 3.52 -15.10
N TYR A 148 1.90 3.99 -16.32
CA TYR A 148 1.08 3.69 -17.48
C TYR A 148 1.66 2.55 -18.32
N THR A 149 2.93 2.19 -18.09
CA THR A 149 3.60 1.06 -18.73
C THR A 149 3.94 -0.02 -17.72
N GLU A 150 4.13 -1.25 -18.19
CA GLU A 150 4.48 -2.38 -17.33
C GLU A 150 5.80 -2.14 -16.59
N ARG A 151 6.81 -1.59 -17.27
CA ARG A 151 8.10 -1.27 -16.66
C ARG A 151 7.98 -0.26 -15.51
N GLN A 152 7.13 0.76 -15.67
CA GLN A 152 6.88 1.73 -14.58
C GLN A 152 6.19 1.06 -13.39
N ARG A 153 5.22 0.18 -13.66
CA ARG A 153 4.47 -0.57 -12.65
C ARG A 153 5.29 -1.68 -11.97
N GLN A 154 6.59 -1.76 -12.22
CA GLN A 154 7.55 -2.62 -11.52
C GLN A 154 8.54 -1.82 -10.65
N VAL A 155 8.47 -0.48 -10.63
CA VAL A 155 9.35 0.33 -9.78
C VAL A 155 8.82 0.31 -8.34
N PRO A 156 9.55 -0.28 -7.38
CA PRO A 156 9.08 -0.42 -6.00
C PRO A 156 9.15 0.92 -5.27
N LEU A 157 8.09 1.27 -4.55
CA LEU A 157 8.01 2.46 -3.69
C LEU A 157 7.70 1.99 -2.25
N PRO A 158 8.74 1.65 -1.47
CA PRO A 158 8.54 1.03 -0.17
C PRO A 158 7.92 1.99 0.85
N PHE A 159 7.02 1.47 1.66
CA PHE A 159 6.42 2.16 2.80
C PHE A 159 6.18 1.16 3.93
N MET A 160 5.89 1.68 5.12
CA MET A 160 5.57 0.89 6.30
C MET A 160 4.22 1.32 6.85
N LEU A 161 3.51 0.36 7.46
CA LEU A 161 2.30 0.60 8.23
C LEU A 161 2.49 0.10 9.67
N GLU A 162 2.11 0.91 10.65
CA GLU A 162 2.09 0.54 12.07
C GLU A 162 0.69 0.74 12.66
N GLY A 163 0.08 -0.33 13.20
CA GLY A 163 -1.28 -0.24 13.71
C GLY A 163 -2.01 -1.58 13.92
N PRO A 164 -3.33 -1.52 14.13
CA PRO A 164 -4.18 -0.32 14.02
C PRO A 164 -3.95 0.68 15.18
N LYS A 165 -4.12 1.98 14.89
CA LYS A 165 -4.00 3.12 15.81
C LYS A 165 -5.34 3.82 16.06
N ALA A 166 -6.31 3.61 15.17
CA ALA A 166 -7.67 4.14 15.28
C ALA A 166 -8.65 3.27 14.48
N ARG A 167 -9.96 3.52 14.65
CA ARG A 167 -11.01 2.86 13.86
C ARG A 167 -11.15 3.48 12.47
N TYR A 168 -11.55 2.68 11.48
CA TYR A 168 -11.96 3.16 10.17
C TYR A 168 -13.12 4.16 10.28
N ARG A 169 -13.06 5.28 9.54
CA ARG A 169 -13.95 6.45 9.70
C ARG A 169 -15.18 6.42 8.79
N GLY A 170 -15.23 5.50 7.85
CA GLY A 170 -16.32 5.38 6.88
C GLY A 170 -15.85 5.46 5.44
N ASP A 171 -16.68 4.93 4.55
CA ASP A 171 -16.36 4.79 3.14
C ASP A 171 -16.35 6.15 2.42
N VAL A 172 -15.35 6.36 1.55
CA VAL A 172 -15.26 7.55 0.68
C VAL A 172 -15.09 7.14 -0.77
N GLY A 173 -15.28 8.11 -1.68
CA GLY A 173 -15.01 7.96 -3.09
C GLY A 173 -16.16 7.43 -3.94
N ARG A 174 -16.09 7.71 -5.24
CA ARG A 174 -16.98 7.16 -6.26
C ARG A 174 -16.30 6.03 -7.01
N ARG A 175 -16.91 4.83 -7.04
CA ARG A 175 -16.41 3.70 -7.82
C ARG A 175 -16.41 4.02 -9.32
N ARG A 176 -15.44 3.49 -10.06
CA ARG A 176 -15.45 3.55 -11.53
C ARG A 176 -16.42 2.51 -12.08
N ALA A 177 -17.29 2.94 -13.00
CA ALA A 177 -18.19 2.03 -13.69
C ALA A 177 -17.40 1.04 -14.56
N GLY A 178 -17.82 -0.23 -14.55
CA GLY A 178 -17.21 -1.28 -15.37
C GLY A 178 -15.77 -1.68 -14.99
N PHE A 179 -15.27 -1.22 -13.84
CA PHE A 179 -13.92 -1.58 -13.39
C PHE A 179 -13.81 -3.07 -13.06
N VAL A 180 -12.74 -3.71 -13.55
CA VAL A 180 -12.41 -5.13 -13.28
C VAL A 180 -11.04 -5.20 -12.62
N VAL A 181 -10.98 -5.65 -11.37
CA VAL A 181 -9.77 -5.63 -10.54
C VAL A 181 -8.58 -6.33 -11.20
N ASN A 182 -8.82 -7.45 -11.88
CA ASN A 182 -7.76 -8.24 -12.53
C ASN A 182 -7.00 -7.47 -13.60
N GLN A 183 -7.54 -6.38 -14.16
CA GLN A 183 -6.80 -5.53 -15.10
C GLN A 183 -5.59 -4.84 -14.45
N GLU A 184 -5.66 -4.59 -13.13
CA GLU A 184 -4.58 -3.98 -12.38
C GLU A 184 -3.60 -5.00 -11.78
N LEU A 185 -4.00 -6.27 -11.67
CA LEU A 185 -3.24 -7.30 -10.94
C LEU A 185 -2.42 -8.25 -11.83
N LYS A 186 -2.54 -8.16 -13.16
CA LYS A 186 -1.84 -9.06 -14.06
C LYS A 186 -0.32 -9.03 -13.85
N LYS A 187 0.25 -10.21 -13.58
CA LYS A 187 1.64 -10.53 -13.98
C LYS A 187 1.63 -10.68 -15.50
N THR A 188 2.37 -9.85 -16.21
CA THR A 188 2.69 -10.16 -17.60
C THR A 188 3.76 -11.25 -17.55
N ALA A 189 3.42 -12.42 -18.08
CA ALA A 189 4.39 -13.48 -18.30
C ALA A 189 5.41 -12.95 -19.33
N TYR A 190 6.68 -12.91 -18.94
CA TYR A 190 7.81 -12.82 -19.86
C TYR A 190 8.72 -14.01 -19.59
#